data_AF-A0AAW0J546-F1
#
_entry.id   AF-A0AAW0J546-F1
#
_cell.length_a   1.000
_cell.length_b   1.000
_cell.length_c   1.000
_cell.angle_alpha   90.00
_cell.angle_beta   90.00
_cell.angle_gamma   90.00
#
_symmetry.space_group_name_H-M   'P 1'
#
loop_
_entity.id
_entity.type
_entity.pdbx_description
1 polymer ?
#
loop_
_entity_poly.entity_id
_entity_poly.type
_entity_poly.pdbx_seq_one_letter_code
_entity_poly.pdbx_strand_id
1 'polypeptide(L)'
;MWDSNNEIINIDIDNSSWYFISCEVCRKKVKSRDKFLWCDNCNKKACFPIPRYRIQLKVEDSLGMTTFILFDSETEKLLNISAKDLLNKSLELRMWKIKLEPNEVILPVQIKNLKGKQFVFQIQLNDYNLNYG
;
A
#
# COMPACT_ATOMS: atom_id res chain seq x y z
N MET A 1 -18.24 24.80 11.70
CA MET A 1 -18.57 23.39 11.99
C MET A 1 -17.89 22.55 10.93
N TRP A 2 -16.72 21.98 11.23
CA TRP A 2 -15.99 21.05 10.35
C TRP A 2 -15.57 19.84 11.20
N ASP A 3 -16.54 19.21 11.86
CA ASP A 3 -16.33 17.94 12.56
C ASP A 3 -16.68 16.77 11.62
N SER A 4 -16.09 16.77 10.43
CA SER A 4 -16.12 15.59 9.58
C SER A 4 -15.05 14.63 10.11
N ASN A 5 -15.44 13.82 11.08
CA ASN A 5 -14.64 12.72 11.59
C ASN A 5 -14.44 11.69 10.48
N ASN A 6 -13.34 11.80 9.73
CA ASN A 6 -12.99 10.86 8.66
C ASN A 6 -12.45 9.56 9.25
N GLU A 7 -13.31 8.55 9.42
CA GLU A 7 -12.92 7.26 9.97
C GLU A 7 -12.56 6.26 8.87
N ILE A 8 -11.46 5.54 9.05
CA ILE A 8 -11.12 4.40 8.18
C ILE A 8 -12.01 3.21 8.55
N ILE A 9 -13.08 3.00 7.78
CA ILE A 9 -14.02 1.90 7.98
C ILE A 9 -13.49 0.56 7.45
N ASN A 10 -12.63 0.60 6.42
CA ASN A 10 -12.05 -0.62 5.86
C ASN A 10 -10.70 -0.38 5.18
N ILE A 11 -9.92 -1.45 5.07
CA ILE A 11 -8.67 -1.50 4.33
C ILE A 11 -8.84 -2.57 3.26
N ASP A 12 -8.90 -2.13 2.01
CA ASP A 12 -9.17 -3.01 0.88
C ASP A 12 -7.87 -3.71 0.44
N ILE A 13 -7.90 -5.04 0.47
CA ILE A 13 -6.84 -5.93 -0.02
C ILE A 13 -7.35 -6.88 -1.11
N ASP A 14 -8.64 -6.84 -1.43
CA ASP A 14 -9.33 -7.91 -2.16
C ASP A 14 -8.98 -7.91 -3.66
N ASN A 15 -8.44 -6.80 -4.17
CA ASN A 15 -8.03 -6.66 -5.57
C ASN A 15 -6.55 -6.30 -5.77
N SER A 16 -5.79 -6.12 -4.68
CA SER A 16 -4.37 -5.75 -4.74
C SER A 16 -3.68 -6.02 -3.40
N SER A 17 -2.46 -6.56 -3.45
CA SER A 17 -1.59 -6.60 -2.26
C SER A 17 -1.39 -5.19 -1.70
N TRP A 18 -1.20 -5.07 -0.38
CA TRP A 18 -0.91 -3.81 0.33
C TRP A 18 0.44 -3.17 -0.07
N TYR A 19 1.20 -3.85 -0.92
CA TYR A 19 2.44 -3.39 -1.52
C TYR A 19 2.49 -3.72 -3.02
N PHE A 20 3.36 -3.03 -3.74
CA PHE A 20 3.78 -3.40 -5.09
C PHE A 20 5.30 -3.51 -5.16
N ILE A 21 5.79 -4.33 -6.08
CA ILE A 21 7.22 -4.44 -6.36
C ILE A 21 7.63 -3.30 -7.30
N SER A 22 8.66 -2.55 -6.93
CA SER A 22 9.10 -1.35 -7.63
C SER A 22 10.54 -1.42 -8.13
N CYS A 23 10.87 -0.58 -9.10
CA CYS A 23 12.24 -0.39 -9.55
C CYS A 23 13.05 0.36 -8.49
N GLU A 24 14.27 -0.10 -8.27
CA GLU A 24 15.24 0.50 -7.35
C GLU A 24 15.66 1.92 -7.73
N VAL A 25 15.52 2.30 -9.00
CA VAL A 25 15.90 3.63 -9.52
C VAL A 25 14.72 4.59 -9.53
N CYS A 26 13.69 4.32 -10.34
CA CYS A 26 12.58 5.26 -10.54
C CYS A 26 11.38 5.05 -9.60
N ARG A 27 11.42 4.04 -8.72
CA ARG A 27 10.36 3.70 -7.76
C ARG A 27 9.00 3.32 -8.38
N LYS A 28 8.86 3.30 -9.72
CA LYS A 28 7.65 2.85 -10.42
C LYS A 28 7.51 1.33 -10.36
N LYS A 29 6.27 0.84 -10.44
CA LYS A 29 5.93 -0.58 -10.45
C LYS A 29 6.65 -1.31 -11.58
N VAL A 30 7.26 -2.45 -11.27
CA VAL A 30 7.86 -3.36 -12.26
C VAL A 30 6.86 -4.42 -12.69
N LYS A 31 7.04 -4.97 -13.88
CA LYS A 31 6.20 -6.04 -14.44
C LYS A 31 7.03 -7.31 -14.63
N SER A 32 6.37 -8.46 -14.54
CA SER A 32 6.99 -9.70 -15.01
C SER A 32 7.11 -9.64 -16.53
N ARG A 33 8.31 -9.88 -17.05
CA ARG A 33 8.59 -10.13 -18.47
C ARG A 33 9.50 -11.35 -18.55
N ASP A 34 9.00 -12.40 -19.18
CA ASP A 34 9.61 -13.74 -19.17
C ASP A 34 9.88 -14.24 -17.74
N LYS A 35 11.16 -14.33 -17.35
CA LYS A 35 11.63 -14.77 -16.03
C LYS A 35 12.20 -13.63 -15.17
N PHE A 36 12.05 -12.38 -15.61
CA PHE A 36 12.64 -11.23 -14.95
C PHE A 36 11.59 -10.17 -14.58
N LEU A 37 11.92 -9.38 -13.57
CA LEU A 37 11.20 -8.15 -13.28
C LEU A 37 11.78 -7.01 -14.14
N TRP A 38 10.92 -6.35 -14.89
CA TRP A 38 11.29 -5.30 -15.84
C TRP A 38 10.68 -3.96 -15.44
N CYS A 39 11.47 -2.90 -15.53
CA CYS A 39 11.01 -1.54 -15.38
C CYS A 39 10.80 -0.90 -16.76
N ASP A 40 9.55 -0.66 -17.13
CA ASP A 40 9.19 -0.01 -18.40
C ASP A 40 9.77 1.41 -18.48
N ASN A 41 9.74 2.15 -17.37
CA ASN A 41 10.18 3.55 -17.32
C ASN A 41 11.70 3.71 -17.47
N CYS A 42 12.48 2.82 -16.86
CA CYS A 42 13.95 2.84 -16.99
C CYS A 42 14.44 1.98 -18.16
N ASN A 43 13.53 1.29 -18.86
CA ASN A 43 13.81 0.33 -19.92
C ASN A 43 14.93 -0.66 -19.57
N LYS A 44 14.88 -1.24 -18.37
CA LYS A 44 15.91 -2.16 -17.86
C LYS A 44 15.32 -3.24 -16.96
N LYS A 45 16.11 -4.31 -16.77
CA LYS A 45 15.87 -5.28 -15.70
C LYS A 45 15.99 -4.60 -14.33
N ALA A 46 15.00 -4.83 -13.47
CA ALA A 46 15.07 -4.45 -12.07
C ALA A 46 15.80 -5.55 -11.30
N CYS A 47 17.11 -5.35 -11.06
CA CYS A 47 17.95 -6.35 -10.41
C CYS A 47 17.73 -6.41 -8.89
N PHE A 48 17.39 -5.27 -8.28
CA PHE A 48 17.18 -5.15 -6.83
C PHE A 48 15.81 -4.53 -6.54
N PRO A 49 14.72 -5.15 -7.00
CA PRO A 49 13.40 -4.57 -6.87
C PRO A 49 13.00 -4.41 -5.39
N ILE A 50 12.31 -3.32 -5.08
CA ILE A 50 11.99 -2.92 -3.71
C ILE A 50 10.47 -2.95 -3.52
N PRO A 51 9.93 -3.70 -2.54
CA PRO A 51 8.52 -3.59 -2.14
C PRO A 51 8.20 -2.17 -1.63
N ARG A 52 7.08 -1.61 -2.05
CA ARG A 52 6.61 -0.26 -1.67
C ARG A 52 5.14 -0.25 -1.33
N TYR A 53 4.72 0.59 -0.38
CA TYR A 53 3.32 0.61 0.06
C TYR A 53 2.36 1.11 -1.02
N ARG A 54 1.21 0.44 -1.12
CA ARG A 54 0.00 0.89 -1.80
C ARG A 54 -1.20 0.35 -1.03
N ILE A 55 -1.63 1.09 -0.02
CA ILE A 55 -2.72 0.68 0.87
C ILE A 55 -3.98 1.43 0.47
N GLN A 56 -5.03 0.70 0.11
CA GLN A 56 -6.32 1.28 -0.24
C GLN A 56 -7.19 1.37 1.02
N LEU A 57 -7.58 2.59 1.39
CA LEU A 57 -8.41 2.88 2.55
C LEU A 57 -9.81 3.27 2.08
N LYS A 58 -10.83 2.62 2.62
CA LYS A 58 -12.21 3.12 2.54
C LYS A 58 -12.45 3.98 3.77
N VAL A 59 -12.77 5.24 3.53
CA VAL A 59 -12.99 6.27 4.55
C VAL A 59 -14.42 6.73 4.44
N GLU A 60 -15.09 6.84 5.57
CA GLU A 60 -16.47 7.34 5.67
C GLU A 60 -16.48 8.60 6.53
N ASP A 61 -17.27 9.57 6.10
CA ASP A 61 -17.63 10.76 6.86
C ASP A 61 -19.14 11.01 6.79
N SER A 62 -19.60 12.15 7.32
CA SER A 62 -21.03 12.51 7.31
C SER A 62 -21.60 12.76 5.91
N LEU A 63 -20.76 12.91 4.88
CA LEU A 63 -21.14 13.18 3.50
C LEU A 63 -21.11 11.92 2.63
N GLY A 64 -20.39 10.88 3.05
CA GLY A 64 -20.45 9.56 2.45
C GLY A 64 -19.15 8.79 2.54
N MET A 65 -18.98 7.85 1.62
CA MET A 65 -17.79 7.00 1.53
C MET A 65 -16.90 7.42 0.37
N THR A 66 -15.59 7.43 0.62
CA THR A 66 -14.56 7.65 -0.39
C THR A 66 -13.41 6.66 -0.23
N THR A 67 -12.56 6.58 -1.25
CA THR A 67 -11.38 5.71 -1.24
C THR A 67 -10.11 6.54 -1.36
N PHE A 68 -9.17 6.33 -0.44
CA PHE A 68 -7.83 6.91 -0.49
C PHE A 68 -6.79 5.83 -0.74
N ILE A 69 -5.66 6.20 -1.34
CA ILE A 69 -4.51 5.32 -1.48
C ILE A 69 -3.32 5.94 -0.75
N LEU A 70 -2.80 5.25 0.26
CA LEU A 70 -1.56 5.62 0.92
C LEU A 70 -0.37 5.01 0.17
N PHE A 71 0.48 5.89 -0.36
CA PHE A 71 1.68 5.52 -1.09
C PHE A 71 2.93 5.56 -0.21
N ASP A 72 3.82 4.62 -0.50
CA ASP A 72 5.15 4.38 0.06
C ASP A 72 5.69 5.37 1.12
N SER A 73 6.16 6.55 0.72
CA SER A 73 6.93 7.44 1.60
C SER A 73 6.12 7.99 2.77
N GLU A 74 4.86 8.31 2.55
CA GLU A 74 3.92 8.82 3.54
C GLU A 74 3.48 7.68 4.46
N THR A 75 3.23 6.51 3.90
CA THR A 75 2.89 5.31 4.67
C THR A 75 4.03 4.83 5.55
N GLU A 76 5.27 4.87 5.07
CA GLU A 76 6.45 4.47 5.84
C GLU A 76 6.65 5.37 7.05
N LYS A 77 6.45 6.69 6.89
CA LYS A 77 6.45 7.65 8.01
C LYS A 77 5.32 7.37 9.00
N LEU A 78 4.12 7.09 8.49
CA LEU A 78 2.95 6.80 9.32
C LEU A 78 3.12 5.51 10.15
N LEU A 79 3.61 4.45 9.53
CA LEU A 79 3.77 3.13 10.18
C LEU A 79 5.12 2.97 10.90
N ASN A 80 6.06 3.87 10.66
CA ASN A 80 7.44 3.83 11.16
C ASN A 80 8.16 2.51 10.81
N ILE A 81 7.88 1.97 9.62
CA ILE A 81 8.51 0.75 9.10
C ILE A 81 8.40 0.72 7.57
N SER A 82 9.48 0.34 6.88
CA SER A 82 9.47 0.22 5.42
C SER A 82 8.60 -0.95 4.96
N ALA A 83 8.03 -0.86 3.75
CA ALA A 83 7.22 -1.96 3.20
C ALA A 83 8.03 -3.25 3.06
N LYS A 84 9.33 -3.14 2.74
CA LYS A 84 10.26 -4.27 2.65
C LYS A 84 10.39 -4.99 4.00
N ASP A 85 10.66 -4.25 5.07
CA ASP A 85 10.87 -4.83 6.40
C ASP A 85 9.58 -5.41 6.96
N LEU A 86 8.44 -4.75 6.71
CA LEU A 86 7.13 -5.26 7.10
C LEU A 86 6.79 -6.57 6.36
N LEU A 87 7.10 -6.65 5.06
CA LEU A 87 6.89 -7.86 4.26
C LEU A 87 7.74 -9.02 4.77
N ASN A 88 9.03 -8.79 5.04
CA ASN A 88 9.92 -9.80 5.59
C ASN A 88 9.41 -10.35 6.93
N LYS A 89 9.06 -9.47 7.87
CA LYS A 89 8.44 -9.87 9.15
C LYS A 89 7.15 -10.69 8.96
N SER A 90 6.34 -10.31 7.97
CA SER A 90 5.08 -11.00 7.67
C SER A 90 5.32 -12.41 7.10
N LEU A 91 6.34 -12.58 6.26
CA LEU A 91 6.74 -13.89 5.72
C LEU A 91 7.31 -14.80 6.81
N GLU A 92 8.17 -14.29 7.69
CA GLU A 92 8.70 -15.04 8.84
C GLU A 92 7.58 -15.56 9.75
N LEU A 93 6.60 -14.70 10.08
CA LEU A 93 5.45 -15.08 10.88
C LEU A 93 4.56 -16.13 10.20
N ARG A 94 4.41 -16.07 8.87
CA ARG A 94 3.69 -17.09 8.09
C ARG A 94 4.39 -18.44 8.13
N MET A 95 5.71 -18.47 7.96
CA MET A 95 6.49 -19.70 8.03
C MET A 95 6.35 -20.39 9.39
N TRP A 96 6.28 -19.62 10.48
CA TRP A 96 6.06 -20.16 11.83
C TRP A 96 4.62 -20.69 12.05
N LYS A 97 3.62 -20.11 11.39
CA LYS A 97 2.21 -20.54 11.48
C LYS A 97 1.91 -21.67 10.49
N ILE A 98 2.18 -22.91 10.89
CA ILE A 98 1.95 -24.15 10.11
C ILE A 98 0.47 -24.39 9.70
N LYS A 99 -0.49 -23.61 10.22
CA LYS A 99 -1.95 -23.82 10.04
C LYS A 99 -2.66 -22.79 9.14
N LEU A 100 -1.93 -22.03 8.32
CA LEU A 100 -2.56 -21.07 7.42
C LEU A 100 -2.99 -21.74 6.11
N GLU A 101 -4.20 -21.40 5.65
CA GLU A 101 -4.65 -21.77 4.30
C GLU A 101 -3.68 -21.16 3.27
N PRO A 102 -3.31 -21.87 2.18
CA PRO A 102 -2.32 -21.42 1.20
C PRO A 102 -2.58 -20.02 0.62
N ASN A 103 -3.84 -19.59 0.61
CA ASN A 103 -4.31 -18.35 0.01
C ASN A 103 -4.76 -17.28 1.01
N GLU A 104 -4.61 -17.49 2.32
CA GLU A 104 -5.03 -16.50 3.31
C GLU A 104 -4.08 -15.29 3.29
N VAL A 105 -4.54 -14.15 2.75
CA VAL A 105 -3.79 -12.89 2.79
C VAL A 105 -3.82 -12.34 4.22
N ILE A 106 -2.68 -12.39 4.90
CA ILE A 106 -2.55 -11.82 6.25
C ILE A 106 -2.18 -10.35 6.10
N LEU A 107 -3.10 -9.48 6.45
CA LEU A 107 -2.82 -8.06 6.60
C LEU A 107 -1.91 -7.87 7.83
N PRO A 108 -0.71 -7.27 7.69
CA PRO A 108 0.17 -7.01 8.82
C PRO A 108 -0.53 -6.14 9.87
N VAL A 109 -0.25 -6.39 11.16
CA VAL A 109 -0.95 -5.72 12.28
C VAL A 109 -0.81 -4.20 12.22
N GLN A 110 0.33 -3.69 11.76
CA GLN A 110 0.61 -2.27 11.55
C GLN A 110 -0.41 -1.64 10.60
N ILE A 111 -0.76 -2.34 9.52
CA ILE A 111 -1.75 -1.88 8.55
C ILE A 111 -3.16 -2.09 9.12
N LYS A 112 -3.45 -3.26 9.69
CA LYS A 112 -4.75 -3.56 10.30
C LYS A 112 -5.17 -2.53 11.35
N ASN A 113 -4.22 -2.02 12.13
CA ASN A 113 -4.45 -1.04 13.19
C ASN A 113 -4.82 0.37 12.68
N LEU A 114 -4.76 0.62 11.37
CA LEU A 114 -5.30 1.85 10.77
C LEU A 114 -6.84 1.85 10.76
N LYS A 115 -7.50 0.69 10.77
CA LYS A 115 -8.96 0.61 10.82
C LYS A 115 -9.48 1.21 12.13
N GLY A 116 -10.53 2.02 12.04
CA GLY A 116 -11.12 2.75 13.16
C GLY A 116 -10.29 3.94 13.65
N LYS A 117 -9.18 4.28 12.97
CA LYS A 117 -8.44 5.52 13.22
C LYS A 117 -9.00 6.64 12.36
N GLN A 118 -8.93 7.85 12.92
CA GLN A 118 -9.30 9.08 12.24
C GLN A 118 -8.05 9.79 11.75
N PHE A 119 -8.14 10.37 10.55
CA PHE A 119 -7.04 11.10 9.93
C PHE A 119 -7.55 12.37 9.27
N VAL A 120 -6.70 13.40 9.26
CA VAL A 120 -6.87 14.57 8.40
C VAL A 120 -6.05 14.32 7.13
N PHE A 121 -6.71 14.24 5.99
CA PHE A 121 -6.06 14.06 4.70
C PHE A 121 -5.87 15.42 4.02
N GLN A 122 -4.61 15.79 3.75
CA GLN A 122 -4.32 16.91 2.87
C GLN A 122 -4.18 16.40 1.43
N ILE A 123 -5.08 16.85 0.55
CA ILE A 123 -5.04 16.50 -0.88
C ILE A 123 -4.33 17.64 -1.63
N GLN A 124 -3.25 17.32 -2.33
CA GLN A 124 -2.60 18.23 -3.25
C GLN A 124 -2.98 17.84 -4.67
N LEU A 125 -3.67 18.75 -5.37
CA LEU A 125 -4.03 18.57 -6.78
C LEU A 125 -2.94 19.17 -7.66
N ASN A 126 -2.51 18.41 -8.66
CA ASN A 126 -1.70 18.90 -9.78
C ASN A 126 -2.33 18.43 -11.11
N ASP A 127 -1.79 18.88 -12.23
CA ASP A 127 -2.32 18.52 -13.57
C ASP A 127 -2.38 17.01 -13.79
N TYR A 128 -1.48 16.24 -13.17
CA TYR A 128 -1.53 14.79 -13.26
C TYR A 128 -2.73 14.23 -12.48
N ASN A 129 -2.95 14.70 -11.24
CA ASN A 129 -4.07 14.26 -10.41
C ASN A 129 -5.43 14.68 -10.98
N LEU A 130 -5.51 15.80 -11.70
CA LEU A 130 -6.74 16.27 -12.33
C LEU A 130 -7.10 15.48 -13.60
N ASN A 131 -6.09 15.05 -14.36
CA ASN A 131 -6.31 14.41 -15.66
C ASN A 131 -6.24 12.87 -15.62
N TYR A 132 -5.57 12.31 -14.61
CA TYR A 132 -5.27 10.86 -14.55
C TYR A 132 -5.49 10.24 -13.16
N GLY A 133 -6.03 11.00 -12.20
CA GLY A 133 -6.31 10.59 -10.82
C GLY A 133 -7.46 9.61 -10.69
#